data_AF-A4AHR1-F1
#
_entry.id   AF-A4AHR1-F1
#
_cell.length_a   1.000
_cell.length_b   1.000
_cell.length_c   1.000
_cell.angle_alpha   90.00
_cell.angle_beta   90.00
_cell.angle_gamma   90.00
#
_symmetry.space_group_name_H-M   'P 1'
#
loop_
_entity.id
_entity.type
_entity.pdbx_description
1 polymer ?
#
loop_
_entity_poly.entity_id
_entity_poly.type
_entity_poly.pdbx_seq_one_letter_code
_entity_poly.pdbx_strand_id
1 'polypeptide(L)'
;MTSNSELFGNVLEYPDSAARQRFDALVGIDHIKRRLVNEASVLIDPQVLEQWSTRHHGSTLDAVRAVEERTPLIVLAGDVGTGKTELAESVGDPIARSLNLPVLTLYPLSLSARGRGLVGEMTTLITQAFEHVRSSLGQARDNKGKICNAAILLIDEADAIAQSRELSQMHHEDRAGVNALIRAIDSLRRDNLPVLTVLCTNRSDALDPAIVRRAAHIFAFTRPETEQRVHVLRTALVGTEISLSAINEAARLLGPDGERAWGVTYSDLRQRFVPDLVLNAYGSDTPLTELALSEAAETFVPTRPFGSIDG
;
A
#
# COMPACT_ATOMS: atom_id res chain seq x y z
N MET A 1 -17.07 -16.53 -19.72
CA MET A 1 -16.48 -15.18 -19.75
C MET A 1 -16.85 -14.54 -18.44
N THR A 2 -15.91 -14.50 -17.49
CA THR A 2 -16.05 -13.77 -16.23
C THR A 2 -16.27 -12.29 -16.57
N SER A 3 -17.29 -11.68 -15.98
CA SER A 3 -17.55 -10.26 -16.20
C SER A 3 -16.44 -9.40 -15.58
N ASN A 4 -16.16 -8.21 -16.14
CA ASN A 4 -15.09 -7.34 -15.62
C ASN A 4 -15.27 -7.03 -14.12
N SER A 5 -16.52 -6.95 -13.66
CA SER A 5 -16.91 -6.76 -12.26
C SER A 5 -16.66 -7.96 -11.34
N GLU A 6 -16.39 -9.16 -11.88
CA GLU A 6 -16.06 -10.34 -11.07
C GLU A 6 -14.56 -10.44 -10.78
N LEU A 7 -13.70 -9.94 -11.67
CA LEU A 7 -12.24 -10.01 -11.53
C LEU A 7 -11.68 -8.85 -10.70
N PHE A 8 -12.22 -7.65 -10.92
CA PHE A 8 -11.72 -6.44 -10.28
C PHE A 8 -12.79 -5.79 -9.42
N GLY A 9 -12.35 -5.16 -8.34
CA GLY A 9 -13.15 -4.21 -7.57
C GLY A 9 -13.36 -2.91 -8.33
N ASN A 10 -13.47 -1.80 -7.59
CA ASN A 10 -13.63 -0.49 -8.19
C ASN A 10 -12.34 -0.04 -8.90
N VAL A 11 -12.32 -0.05 -10.23
CA VAL A 11 -11.19 0.40 -11.04
C VAL A 11 -11.04 1.92 -10.88
N LEU A 12 -9.81 2.38 -10.63
CA LEU A 12 -9.49 3.79 -10.40
C LEU A 12 -8.65 4.34 -11.56
N GLU A 13 -8.87 5.59 -11.93
CA GLU A 13 -8.09 6.28 -12.97
C GLU A 13 -7.41 7.53 -12.39
N TYR A 14 -6.19 7.81 -12.85
CA TYR A 14 -5.38 8.94 -12.42
C TYR A 14 -4.86 9.72 -13.64
N PRO A 15 -4.58 11.03 -13.50
CA PRO A 15 -4.60 11.83 -12.26
C PRO A 15 -5.99 12.07 -11.67
N ASP A 16 -6.11 11.98 -10.34
CA ASP A 16 -7.35 12.21 -9.59
C ASP A 16 -7.08 13.06 -8.35
N SER A 17 -7.77 14.20 -8.25
CA SER A 17 -7.65 15.11 -7.11
C SER A 17 -8.12 14.50 -5.79
N ALA A 18 -9.12 13.61 -5.80
CA ALA A 18 -9.59 12.97 -4.58
C ALA A 18 -8.54 11.98 -4.05
N ALA A 19 -7.97 11.15 -4.94
CA ALA A 19 -6.83 10.30 -4.61
C ALA A 19 -5.63 11.11 -4.10
N ARG A 20 -5.33 12.26 -4.68
CA ARG A 20 -4.27 13.15 -4.19
C ARG A 20 -4.51 13.60 -2.75
N GLN A 21 -5.73 14.04 -2.43
CA GLN A 21 -6.08 14.45 -1.07
C GLN A 21 -5.92 13.30 -0.08
N ARG A 22 -6.37 12.09 -0.46
CA ARG A 22 -6.19 10.88 0.34
C ARG A 22 -4.70 10.54 0.56
N PHE A 23 -3.89 10.63 -0.50
CA PHE A 23 -2.44 10.42 -0.44
C PHE A 23 -1.79 11.45 0.49
N ASP A 24 -2.13 12.72 0.38
CA ASP A 24 -1.58 13.81 1.21
C ASP A 24 -2.00 13.64 2.68
N ALA A 25 -3.20 13.15 2.95
CA ALA A 25 -3.73 12.88 4.29
C ALA A 25 -3.07 11.69 5.02
N LEU A 26 -2.25 10.89 4.35
CA LEU A 26 -1.48 9.82 4.99
C LEU A 26 -0.28 10.38 5.76
N VAL A 27 -0.39 10.49 7.07
CA VAL A 27 0.62 11.17 7.88
C VAL A 27 1.63 10.18 8.48
N GLY A 28 2.86 10.62 8.71
CA GLY A 28 3.90 9.84 9.39
C GLY A 28 4.65 8.85 8.49
N ILE A 29 4.25 8.74 7.23
CA ILE A 29 4.86 7.83 6.24
C ILE A 29 5.45 8.57 5.03
N ASP A 30 5.82 9.85 5.16
CA ASP A 30 6.28 10.67 4.03
C ASP A 30 7.57 10.18 3.37
N HIS A 31 8.43 9.50 4.13
CA HIS A 31 9.61 8.85 3.56
C HIS A 31 9.23 7.63 2.71
N ILE A 32 8.22 6.85 3.14
CA ILE A 32 7.65 5.73 2.37
C ILE A 32 7.00 6.27 1.10
N LYS A 33 6.14 7.28 1.20
CA LYS A 33 5.49 7.94 0.05
C LYS A 33 6.48 8.36 -1.02
N ARG A 34 7.49 9.15 -0.65
CA ARG A 34 8.49 9.66 -1.60
C ARG A 34 9.26 8.53 -2.27
N ARG A 35 9.69 7.54 -1.48
CA ARG A 35 10.42 6.40 -2.02
C ARG A 35 9.56 5.53 -2.92
N LEU A 36 8.31 5.27 -2.53
CA LEU A 36 7.35 4.50 -3.31
C LEU A 36 7.08 5.16 -4.67
N VAL A 37 6.81 6.46 -4.69
CA VAL A 37 6.59 7.21 -5.95
C VAL A 37 7.83 7.13 -6.85
N ASN A 38 9.02 7.28 -6.29
CA ASN A 38 10.27 7.19 -7.06
C ASN A 38 10.49 5.79 -7.65
N GLU A 39 10.41 4.75 -6.82
CA GLU A 39 10.62 3.35 -7.25
C GLU A 39 9.54 2.97 -8.29
N ALA A 40 8.28 3.28 -8.04
CA ALA A 40 7.18 3.01 -8.96
C ALA A 40 7.33 3.75 -10.29
N SER A 41 7.72 5.03 -10.26
CA SER A 41 7.93 5.82 -11.48
C SER A 41 9.00 5.20 -12.37
N VAL A 42 10.10 4.72 -11.78
CA VAL A 42 11.19 4.05 -12.49
C VAL A 42 10.79 2.69 -13.02
N LEU A 43 10.04 1.90 -12.25
CA LEU A 43 9.58 0.57 -12.68
C LEU A 43 8.56 0.66 -13.82
N ILE A 44 7.78 1.75 -13.90
CA ILE A 44 6.85 2.02 -14.99
C ILE A 44 7.59 2.59 -16.20
N ASP A 45 8.46 3.58 -16.00
CA ASP A 45 9.27 4.20 -17.06
C ASP A 45 10.78 4.21 -16.74
N PRO A 46 11.52 3.16 -17.15
CA PRO A 46 12.96 3.09 -16.95
C PRO A 46 13.73 4.27 -17.58
N GLN A 47 13.21 4.86 -18.66
CA GLN A 47 13.85 5.98 -19.38
C GLN A 47 14.07 7.21 -18.48
N VAL A 48 13.28 7.36 -17.41
CA VAL A 48 13.45 8.45 -16.45
C VAL A 48 14.83 8.40 -15.79
N LEU A 49 15.35 7.20 -15.51
CA LEU A 49 16.70 7.04 -14.96
C LEU A 49 17.79 7.26 -16.01
N GLU A 50 17.59 6.81 -17.26
CA GLU A 50 18.55 7.05 -18.34
C GLU A 50 18.72 8.56 -18.60
N GLN A 51 17.61 9.29 -18.61
CA GLN A 51 17.59 10.75 -18.77
C GLN A 51 18.25 11.46 -17.59
N TRP A 52 17.98 11.01 -16.36
CA TRP A 52 18.66 11.51 -15.16
C TRP A 52 20.18 11.26 -15.25
N SER A 53 20.59 10.05 -15.59
CA SER A 53 22.00 9.67 -15.70
C SER A 53 22.72 10.49 -16.77
N THR A 54 22.12 10.64 -17.95
CA THR A 54 22.71 11.44 -19.02
C THR A 54 22.84 12.91 -18.63
N ARG A 55 21.83 13.46 -17.93
CA ARG A 55 21.83 14.86 -17.47
C ARG A 55 22.89 15.14 -16.41
N HIS A 56 23.11 14.21 -15.49
CA HIS A 56 24.01 14.41 -14.33
C HIS A 56 25.43 13.85 -14.55
N HIS A 57 25.57 12.84 -15.40
CA HIS A 57 26.84 12.12 -15.61
C HIS A 57 27.32 12.15 -17.06
N GLY A 58 26.58 12.76 -17.99
CA GLY A 58 26.96 12.87 -19.42
C GLY A 58 26.78 11.58 -20.23
N SER A 59 26.42 10.47 -19.59
CA SER A 59 26.16 9.17 -20.22
C SER A 59 25.21 8.33 -19.36
N THR A 60 24.64 7.27 -19.94
CA THR A 60 23.92 6.25 -19.16
C THR A 60 24.92 5.38 -18.41
N LEU A 61 24.92 5.46 -17.09
CA LEU A 61 25.75 4.62 -16.22
C LEU A 61 25.25 3.18 -16.26
N ASP A 62 26.15 2.20 -16.26
CA ASP A 62 25.77 0.78 -16.15
C ASP A 62 24.98 0.50 -14.85
N ALA A 63 25.21 1.29 -13.80
CA ALA A 63 24.45 1.21 -12.55
C ALA A 63 22.94 1.47 -12.73
N VAL A 64 22.54 2.22 -13.76
CA VAL A 64 21.11 2.43 -14.08
C VAL A 64 20.47 1.14 -14.53
N ARG A 65 21.15 0.35 -15.37
CA ARG A 65 20.64 -0.92 -15.91
C ARG A 65 20.28 -1.92 -14.81
N ALA A 66 21.02 -1.91 -13.70
CA ALA A 66 20.73 -2.74 -12.54
C ALA A 66 19.35 -2.44 -11.90
N VAL A 67 18.83 -1.22 -12.08
CA VAL A 67 17.49 -0.84 -11.62
C VAL A 67 16.42 -1.23 -12.64
N GLU A 68 16.71 -1.12 -13.94
CA GLU A 68 15.80 -1.52 -15.03
C GLU A 68 15.55 -3.03 -15.05
N GLU A 69 16.51 -3.82 -14.58
CA GLU A 69 16.39 -5.28 -14.46
C GLU A 69 15.55 -5.74 -13.26
N ARG A 70 15.02 -4.82 -12.47
CA ARG A 70 14.12 -5.19 -11.37
C ARG A 70 12.75 -5.60 -11.91
N THR A 71 12.14 -6.58 -11.27
CA THR A 71 10.77 -6.97 -11.57
C THR A 71 9.81 -5.85 -11.09
N PRO A 72 8.79 -5.45 -11.87
CA PRO A 72 7.87 -4.36 -11.51
C PRO A 72 6.87 -4.81 -10.43
N LEU A 73 7.40 -5.13 -9.26
CA LEU A 73 6.69 -5.67 -8.12
C LEU A 73 7.10 -4.89 -6.87
N ILE A 74 6.11 -4.28 -6.21
CA ILE A 74 6.27 -3.64 -4.91
C ILE A 74 5.38 -4.35 -3.89
N VAL A 75 5.91 -4.56 -2.69
CA VAL A 75 5.16 -5.13 -1.57
C VAL A 75 5.01 -4.09 -0.47
N LEU A 76 3.78 -3.86 -0.02
CA LEU A 76 3.45 -3.10 1.17
C LEU A 76 3.10 -4.10 2.27
N ALA A 77 3.94 -4.22 3.29
CA ALA A 77 3.80 -5.25 4.33
C ALA A 77 3.77 -4.63 5.72
N GLY A 78 2.86 -5.08 6.59
CA GLY A 78 2.82 -4.59 7.97
C GLY A 78 1.45 -4.71 8.63
N ASP A 79 1.33 -4.28 9.88
CA ASP A 79 0.12 -4.48 10.70
C ASP A 79 -1.16 -3.93 10.06
N VAL A 80 -2.31 -4.50 10.45
CA VAL A 80 -3.63 -3.98 10.07
C VAL A 80 -3.75 -2.51 10.48
N GLY A 81 -4.43 -1.71 9.65
CA GLY A 81 -4.71 -0.32 10.01
C GLY A 81 -3.49 0.61 9.97
N THR A 82 -2.38 0.20 9.35
CA THR A 82 -1.19 1.06 9.13
C THR A 82 -1.25 1.90 7.85
N GLY A 83 -2.32 1.79 7.06
CA GLY A 83 -2.52 2.61 5.85
C GLY A 83 -1.97 2.02 4.54
N LYS A 84 -1.66 0.72 4.49
CA LYS A 84 -1.15 0.03 3.29
C LYS A 84 -2.09 0.14 2.09
N THR A 85 -3.34 -0.30 2.25
CA THR A 85 -4.37 -0.27 1.19
C THR A 85 -4.64 1.17 0.74
N GLU A 86 -4.80 2.09 1.69
CA GLU A 86 -5.00 3.51 1.39
C GLU A 86 -3.84 4.11 0.58
N LEU A 87 -2.58 3.77 0.92
CA LEU A 87 -1.43 4.20 0.12
C LEU A 87 -1.44 3.57 -1.27
N ALA A 88 -1.72 2.27 -1.38
CA ALA A 88 -1.75 1.56 -2.65
C ALA A 88 -2.81 2.12 -3.61
N GLU A 89 -3.98 2.50 -3.09
CA GLU A 89 -5.10 3.06 -3.85
C GLU A 89 -5.02 4.58 -4.09
N SER A 90 -4.04 5.28 -3.51
CA SER A 90 -3.89 6.72 -3.69
C SER A 90 -2.59 7.11 -4.39
N VAL A 91 -1.58 6.23 -4.39
CA VAL A 91 -0.26 6.49 -4.98
C VAL A 91 -0.29 6.63 -6.52
N GLY A 92 -1.35 6.17 -7.18
CA GLY A 92 -1.49 6.33 -8.62
C GLY A 92 -1.47 7.78 -9.09
N ASP A 93 -2.06 8.72 -8.34
CA ASP A 93 -2.06 10.16 -8.70
C ASP A 93 -0.65 10.77 -8.72
N PRO A 94 0.15 10.70 -7.63
CA PRO A 94 1.50 11.26 -7.65
C PRO A 94 2.41 10.58 -8.68
N ILE A 95 2.24 9.27 -8.95
CA ILE A 95 2.97 8.58 -10.02
C ILE A 95 2.58 9.15 -11.39
N ALA A 96 1.29 9.23 -11.69
CA ALA A 96 0.79 9.74 -12.97
C ALA A 96 1.28 11.16 -13.24
N ARG A 97 1.25 12.03 -12.21
CA ARG A 97 1.78 13.40 -12.30
C ARG A 97 3.29 13.44 -12.48
N SER A 98 4.04 12.63 -11.72
CA SER A 98 5.50 12.52 -11.82
C SER A 98 5.96 12.16 -13.24
N LEU A 99 5.27 11.19 -13.84
CA LEU A 99 5.56 10.71 -15.19
C LEU A 99 4.90 11.53 -16.32
N ASN A 100 4.07 12.53 -15.97
CA ASN A 100 3.25 13.28 -16.92
C ASN A 100 2.40 12.35 -17.81
N LEU A 101 1.78 11.34 -17.20
CA LEU A 101 0.87 10.41 -17.86
C LEU A 101 -0.52 11.03 -17.97
N PRO A 102 -1.16 10.97 -19.16
CA PRO A 102 -2.55 11.41 -19.31
C PRO A 102 -3.52 10.43 -18.64
N VAL A 103 -3.16 9.14 -18.59
CA VAL A 103 -3.94 8.10 -17.91
C VAL A 103 -3.01 7.10 -17.24
N LEU A 104 -3.35 6.76 -15.99
CA LEU A 104 -2.85 5.60 -15.28
C LEU A 104 -4.04 4.92 -14.63
N THR A 105 -4.24 3.63 -14.86
CA THR A 105 -5.41 2.89 -14.34
C THR A 105 -4.98 1.88 -13.28
N LEU A 106 -5.60 1.93 -12.10
CA LEU A 106 -5.41 0.94 -11.05
C LEU A 106 -6.55 -0.07 -11.05
N TYR A 107 -6.17 -1.34 -11.15
CA TYR A 107 -7.04 -2.50 -11.13
C TYR A 107 -6.87 -3.24 -9.80
N PRO A 108 -7.79 -3.05 -8.83
CA PRO A 108 -7.76 -3.80 -7.59
C PRO A 108 -8.36 -5.19 -7.84
N LEU A 109 -7.57 -6.23 -7.62
CA LEU A 109 -8.01 -7.61 -7.74
C LEU A 109 -9.07 -7.89 -6.66
N SER A 110 -10.24 -8.38 -7.07
CA SER A 110 -11.31 -8.66 -6.12
C SER A 110 -10.99 -9.90 -5.27
N LEU A 111 -11.26 -9.83 -3.96
CA LEU A 111 -11.15 -10.99 -3.07
C LEU A 111 -12.26 -12.02 -3.30
N SER A 112 -13.37 -11.65 -3.93
CA SER A 112 -14.37 -12.61 -4.43
C SER A 112 -13.81 -13.45 -5.58
N ALA A 113 -12.72 -13.02 -6.21
CA ALA A 113 -11.94 -13.80 -7.18
C ALA A 113 -10.98 -14.81 -6.52
N ARG A 114 -11.15 -15.15 -5.23
CA ARG A 114 -10.50 -16.34 -4.63
C ARG A 114 -11.05 -17.67 -5.18
N GLY A 115 -12.10 -17.62 -5.99
CA GLY A 115 -12.79 -18.81 -6.47
C GLY A 115 -13.66 -19.43 -5.36
N ARG A 116 -14.50 -20.39 -5.71
CA ARG A 116 -15.38 -21.09 -4.76
C ARG A 116 -14.67 -22.27 -4.06
N GLY A 117 -13.33 -22.29 -4.09
CA GLY A 117 -12.53 -23.43 -3.64
C GLY A 117 -12.50 -24.60 -4.62
N LEU A 118 -12.68 -24.33 -5.93
CA LEU A 118 -12.53 -25.34 -6.98
C LEU A 118 -11.10 -25.35 -7.53
N VAL A 119 -10.62 -26.55 -7.87
CA VAL A 119 -9.25 -26.82 -8.32
C VAL A 119 -8.85 -25.94 -9.50
N GLY A 120 -7.83 -25.10 -9.33
CA GLY A 120 -7.21 -24.31 -10.40
C GLY A 120 -7.92 -22.99 -10.75
N GLU A 121 -8.98 -22.61 -10.05
CA GLU A 121 -9.67 -21.33 -10.25
C GLU A 121 -8.74 -20.15 -9.98
N MET A 122 -8.00 -20.16 -8.88
CA MET A 122 -7.06 -19.06 -8.54
C MET A 122 -6.01 -18.82 -9.63
N THR A 123 -5.42 -19.88 -10.18
CA THR A 123 -4.46 -19.79 -11.28
C THR A 123 -5.09 -19.16 -12.52
N THR A 124 -6.32 -19.56 -12.83
CA THR A 124 -7.09 -19.04 -13.97
C THR A 124 -7.43 -17.57 -13.76
N LEU A 125 -7.87 -17.19 -12.57
CA LEU A 125 -8.29 -15.82 -12.23
C LEU A 125 -7.10 -14.86 -12.25
N ILE A 126 -5.95 -15.25 -11.70
CA ILE A 126 -4.70 -14.48 -11.82
C ILE A 126 -4.34 -14.30 -13.29
N THR A 127 -4.34 -15.39 -14.07
CA THR A 127 -3.98 -15.32 -15.49
C THR A 127 -4.94 -14.40 -16.26
N GLN A 128 -6.25 -14.49 -16.02
CA GLN A 128 -7.25 -13.63 -16.64
C GLN A 128 -7.11 -12.17 -16.24
N ALA A 129 -6.81 -11.89 -14.97
CA ALA A 129 -6.61 -10.53 -14.49
C ALA A 129 -5.41 -9.87 -15.17
N PHE A 130 -4.26 -10.56 -15.25
CA PHE A 130 -3.08 -10.02 -15.94
C PHE A 130 -3.32 -9.84 -17.45
N GLU A 131 -4.03 -10.77 -18.10
CA GLU A 131 -4.37 -10.65 -19.52
C GLU A 131 -5.34 -9.48 -19.78
N HIS A 132 -6.28 -9.24 -18.87
CA HIS A 132 -7.17 -8.09 -18.94
C HIS A 132 -6.39 -6.78 -18.84
N VAL A 133 -5.50 -6.65 -17.84
CA VAL A 133 -4.65 -5.46 -17.66
C VAL A 133 -3.75 -5.25 -18.87
N ARG A 134 -3.19 -6.32 -19.43
CA ARG A 134 -2.39 -6.24 -20.67
C ARG A 134 -3.22 -5.72 -21.83
N SER A 135 -4.42 -6.25 -22.01
CA SER A 135 -5.32 -5.88 -23.11
C SER A 135 -5.83 -4.44 -22.97
N SER A 136 -6.05 -3.96 -21.74
CA SER A 136 -6.58 -2.62 -21.49
C SER A 136 -5.57 -1.50 -21.75
N LEU A 137 -4.26 -1.79 -21.70
CA LEU A 137 -3.22 -0.82 -22.01
C LEU A 137 -3.27 -0.33 -23.48
N GLY A 138 -3.70 -1.19 -24.40
CA GLY A 138 -3.76 -0.88 -25.83
C GLY A 138 -2.42 -0.32 -26.34
N GLN A 139 -2.44 0.91 -26.87
CA GLN A 139 -1.23 1.66 -27.21
C GLN A 139 -0.63 2.31 -25.95
N ALA A 140 0.25 1.57 -25.27
CA ALA A 140 0.89 2.03 -24.03
C ALA A 140 1.93 3.14 -24.24
N ARG A 141 2.53 3.21 -25.44
CA ARG A 141 3.54 4.19 -25.83
C ARG A 141 3.14 4.93 -27.11
N ASP A 142 3.44 6.22 -27.16
CA ASP A 142 3.24 7.04 -28.35
C ASP A 142 4.26 6.69 -29.46
N ASN A 143 4.12 7.34 -30.62
CA ASN A 143 5.02 7.14 -31.78
C ASN A 143 6.48 7.56 -31.50
N LYS A 144 6.74 8.26 -30.38
CA LYS A 144 8.07 8.71 -29.95
C LYS A 144 8.63 7.81 -28.83
N GLY A 145 7.92 6.74 -28.47
CA GLY A 145 8.31 5.80 -27.42
C GLY A 145 8.01 6.28 -25.99
N LYS A 146 7.38 7.44 -25.82
CA LYS A 146 6.98 7.96 -24.50
C LYS A 146 5.76 7.20 -24.01
N ILE A 147 5.77 6.81 -22.73
CA ILE A 147 4.61 6.17 -22.12
C ILE A 147 3.45 7.18 -22.04
N CYS A 148 2.29 6.76 -22.54
CA CYS A 148 1.05 7.53 -22.48
C CYS A 148 -0.07 6.80 -21.73
N ASN A 149 0.09 5.50 -21.47
CA ASN A 149 -0.84 4.72 -20.65
C ASN A 149 -0.06 3.73 -19.81
N ALA A 150 -0.40 3.62 -18.53
CA ALA A 150 0.21 2.69 -17.58
C ALA A 150 -0.86 2.09 -16.68
N ALA A 151 -0.57 0.93 -16.08
CA ALA A 151 -1.49 0.29 -15.16
C ALA A 151 -0.82 -0.08 -13.84
N ILE A 152 -1.60 -0.07 -12.77
CA ILE A 152 -1.25 -0.67 -11.49
C ILE A 152 -2.19 -1.85 -11.27
N LEU A 153 -1.64 -3.05 -11.09
CA LEU A 153 -2.39 -4.19 -10.59
C LEU A 153 -2.22 -4.26 -9.07
N LEU A 154 -3.27 -3.97 -8.32
CA LEU A 154 -3.28 -4.04 -6.87
C LEU A 154 -3.84 -5.39 -6.42
N ILE A 155 -3.09 -6.11 -5.60
CA ILE A 155 -3.55 -7.32 -4.93
C ILE A 155 -3.52 -7.05 -3.42
N ASP A 156 -4.68 -6.76 -2.86
CA ASP A 156 -4.83 -6.63 -1.40
C ASP A 156 -4.99 -8.00 -0.74
N GLU A 157 -4.66 -8.11 0.54
CA GLU A 157 -4.60 -9.37 1.30
C GLU A 157 -3.80 -10.46 0.56
N ALA A 158 -2.63 -10.08 0.06
CA ALA A 158 -1.74 -10.95 -0.69
C ALA A 158 -1.30 -12.18 0.11
N ASP A 159 -1.37 -12.17 1.45
CA ASP A 159 -1.16 -13.35 2.28
C ASP A 159 -2.20 -14.45 2.05
N ALA A 160 -3.36 -14.15 1.48
CA ALA A 160 -4.32 -15.16 1.07
C ALA A 160 -4.00 -15.81 -0.28
N ILE A 161 -3.19 -15.16 -1.12
CA ILE A 161 -2.86 -15.63 -2.48
C ILE A 161 -1.42 -16.12 -2.60
N ALA A 162 -0.50 -15.52 -1.82
CA ALA A 162 0.95 -15.66 -1.89
C ALA A 162 1.55 -16.31 -0.64
N GLN A 163 0.81 -17.19 0.02
CA GLN A 163 1.21 -17.85 1.26
C GLN A 163 2.42 -18.79 1.07
N SER A 164 3.30 -18.87 2.08
CA SER A 164 4.56 -19.61 2.02
C SER A 164 4.39 -21.13 2.02
N ARG A 165 5.05 -21.78 1.04
CA ARG A 165 5.03 -23.22 0.70
C ARG A 165 5.38 -24.17 1.86
N GLU A 166 5.98 -23.66 2.92
CA GLU A 166 6.57 -24.41 4.04
C GLU A 166 5.54 -24.79 5.13
N LEU A 167 4.35 -24.20 5.11
CA LEU A 167 3.25 -24.68 5.95
C LEU A 167 2.79 -26.04 5.41
N SER A 168 2.98 -27.10 6.21
CA SER A 168 2.65 -28.51 5.92
C SER A 168 1.17 -28.79 5.59
N GLN A 169 0.33 -27.75 5.60
CA GLN A 169 -1.10 -27.75 5.34
C GLN A 169 -1.49 -27.07 4.01
N MET A 170 -0.54 -26.53 3.22
CA MET A 170 -0.90 -25.90 1.94
C MET A 170 -1.37 -26.94 0.91
N HIS A 171 -2.54 -26.71 0.34
CA HIS A 171 -3.05 -27.49 -0.79
C HIS A 171 -2.15 -27.25 -2.02
N HIS A 172 -2.02 -28.25 -2.90
CA HIS A 172 -1.22 -28.15 -4.13
C HIS A 172 -1.62 -26.96 -5.03
N GLU A 173 -2.85 -26.47 -4.86
CA GLU A 173 -3.48 -25.40 -5.62
C GLU A 173 -2.93 -24.01 -5.28
N ASP A 174 -2.72 -23.74 -3.99
CA ASP A 174 -2.15 -22.48 -3.53
C ASP A 174 -0.76 -22.28 -4.13
N ARG A 175 0.05 -23.36 -4.17
CA ARG A 175 1.37 -23.36 -4.81
C ARG A 175 1.29 -23.07 -6.30
N ALA A 176 0.27 -23.57 -7.00
CA ALA A 176 0.06 -23.29 -8.41
C ALA A 176 -0.32 -21.82 -8.63
N GLY A 177 -1.17 -21.26 -7.78
CA GLY A 177 -1.54 -19.84 -7.77
C GLY A 177 -0.33 -18.91 -7.61
N VAL A 178 0.54 -19.16 -6.61
CA VAL A 178 1.77 -18.37 -6.42
C VAL A 178 2.68 -18.44 -7.65
N ASN A 179 2.87 -19.63 -8.23
CA ASN A 179 3.68 -19.79 -9.43
C ASN A 179 3.08 -19.07 -10.64
N ALA A 180 1.75 -19.05 -10.77
CA ALA A 180 1.05 -18.31 -11.81
C ALA A 180 1.28 -16.80 -11.66
N LEU A 181 1.14 -16.28 -10.43
CA LEU A 181 1.43 -14.88 -10.11
C LEU A 181 2.86 -14.50 -10.49
N ILE A 182 3.85 -15.30 -10.06
CA ILE A 182 5.25 -15.08 -10.39
C ILE A 182 5.48 -15.02 -11.90
N ARG A 183 4.95 -16.00 -12.65
CA ARG A 183 5.10 -16.07 -14.11
C ARG A 183 4.43 -14.88 -14.80
N ALA A 184 3.28 -14.46 -14.31
CA ALA A 184 2.55 -13.33 -14.85
C ALA A 184 3.33 -12.03 -14.65
N ILE A 185 3.87 -11.77 -13.45
CA ILE A 185 4.71 -10.60 -13.19
C ILE A 185 6.00 -10.64 -14.04
N ASP A 186 6.67 -11.79 -14.12
CA ASP A 186 7.88 -11.95 -14.95
C ASP A 186 7.55 -11.74 -16.45
N SER A 187 6.31 -12.00 -16.89
CA SER A 187 5.87 -11.74 -18.27
C SER A 187 5.69 -10.25 -18.57
N LEU A 188 5.17 -9.46 -17.63
CA LEU A 188 5.03 -7.99 -17.79
C LEU A 188 6.37 -7.32 -18.07
N ARG A 189 7.41 -7.76 -17.35
CA ARG A 189 8.79 -7.29 -17.55
C ARG A 189 9.33 -7.71 -18.92
N ARG A 190 9.19 -8.98 -19.30
CA ARG A 190 9.69 -9.49 -20.60
C ARG A 190 9.08 -8.75 -21.78
N ASP A 191 7.79 -8.41 -21.66
CA ASP A 191 7.04 -7.71 -22.71
C ASP A 191 7.21 -6.18 -22.62
N ASN A 192 8.04 -5.67 -21.69
CA ASN A 192 8.31 -4.24 -21.44
C ASN A 192 7.03 -3.40 -21.29
N LEU A 193 6.02 -3.97 -20.62
CA LEU A 193 4.73 -3.32 -20.41
C LEU A 193 4.82 -2.38 -19.20
N PRO A 194 4.23 -1.17 -19.28
CA PRO A 194 4.23 -0.21 -18.18
C PRO A 194 3.17 -0.57 -17.13
N VAL A 195 3.34 -1.74 -16.51
CA VAL A 195 2.45 -2.30 -15.50
C VAL A 195 3.22 -2.54 -14.22
N LEU A 196 2.78 -1.90 -13.14
CA LEU A 196 3.30 -2.11 -11.80
C LEU A 196 2.37 -3.07 -11.03
N THR A 197 2.91 -4.13 -10.44
CA THR A 197 2.17 -4.95 -9.48
C THR A 197 2.44 -4.48 -8.06
N VAL A 198 1.40 -4.21 -7.29
CA VAL A 198 1.47 -3.84 -5.87
C VAL A 198 0.76 -4.90 -5.04
N LEU A 199 1.48 -5.52 -4.10
CA LEU A 199 0.92 -6.47 -3.14
C LEU A 199 0.79 -5.83 -1.77
N CYS A 200 -0.37 -5.94 -1.13
CA CYS A 200 -0.54 -5.55 0.28
C CYS A 200 -0.66 -6.81 1.14
N THR A 201 0.10 -6.92 2.24
CA THR A 201 0.00 -8.06 3.17
C THR A 201 0.07 -7.60 4.62
N ASN A 202 -0.71 -8.26 5.48
CA ASN A 202 -0.59 -8.09 6.93
C ASN A 202 0.47 -9.02 7.55
N ARG A 203 1.00 -9.96 6.78
CA ARG A 203 1.90 -11.03 7.23
C ARG A 203 3.11 -11.11 6.31
N SER A 204 4.14 -10.30 6.59
CA SER A 204 5.38 -10.30 5.79
C SER A 204 6.12 -11.63 5.84
N ASP A 205 6.06 -12.31 6.98
CA ASP A 205 6.64 -13.62 7.25
C ASP A 205 5.94 -14.75 6.48
N ALA A 206 4.66 -14.58 6.18
CA ALA A 206 3.86 -15.56 5.46
C ALA A 206 4.05 -15.50 3.93
N LEU A 207 4.74 -14.48 3.39
CA LEU A 207 4.95 -14.37 1.95
C LEU A 207 5.94 -15.42 1.43
N ASP A 208 5.63 -15.98 0.27
CA ASP A 208 6.52 -16.88 -0.45
C ASP A 208 7.90 -16.26 -0.71
N PRO A 209 9.02 -16.93 -0.36
CA PRO A 209 10.38 -16.41 -0.59
C PRO A 209 10.68 -16.03 -2.04
N ALA A 210 10.03 -16.66 -3.03
CA ALA A 210 10.20 -16.36 -4.44
C ALA A 210 9.50 -15.05 -4.87
N ILE A 211 8.45 -14.64 -4.15
CA ILE A 211 7.83 -13.32 -4.27
C ILE A 211 8.72 -12.27 -3.60
N VAL A 212 9.16 -12.53 -2.38
CA VAL A 212 10.07 -11.64 -1.61
C VAL A 212 11.33 -11.31 -2.41
N ARG A 213 11.97 -12.32 -3.00
CA ARG A 213 13.18 -12.15 -3.83
C ARG A 213 12.94 -11.32 -5.11
N ARG A 214 11.72 -11.36 -5.66
CA ARG A 214 11.35 -10.63 -6.89
C ARG A 214 10.89 -9.22 -6.62
N ALA A 215 10.42 -8.92 -5.41
CA ALA A 215 10.00 -7.58 -5.07
C ALA A 215 11.17 -6.60 -5.29
N ALA A 216 10.96 -5.60 -6.15
CA ALA A 216 11.91 -4.51 -6.31
C ALA A 216 12.11 -3.76 -4.99
N HIS A 217 11.03 -3.67 -4.21
CA HIS A 217 11.06 -3.13 -2.86
C HIS A 217 9.96 -3.74 -1.98
N ILE A 218 10.25 -3.87 -0.70
CA ILE A 218 9.29 -4.24 0.35
C ILE A 218 9.25 -3.09 1.37
N PHE A 219 8.13 -2.37 1.40
CA PHE A 219 7.87 -1.31 2.35
C PHE A 219 7.26 -1.91 3.62
N ALA A 220 7.97 -1.78 4.73
CA ALA A 220 7.48 -2.17 6.04
C ALA A 220 6.64 -1.06 6.67
N PHE A 221 5.42 -1.40 7.07
CA PHE A 221 4.49 -0.52 7.74
C PHE A 221 4.38 -0.95 9.20
N THR A 222 4.93 -0.12 10.07
CA THR A 222 4.85 -0.33 11.51
C THR A 222 3.76 0.55 12.12
N ARG A 223 3.39 0.25 13.36
CA ARG A 223 2.57 1.15 14.16
C ARG A 223 3.30 2.47 14.38
N PRO A 224 2.58 3.61 14.46
CA PRO A 224 3.20 4.91 14.64
C PRO A 224 4.03 4.96 15.93
N GLU A 225 5.27 5.40 15.81
CA GLU A 225 6.11 5.81 16.93
C GLU A 225 5.56 7.07 17.62
N THR A 226 6.09 7.39 18.80
CA THR A 226 5.59 8.52 19.60
C THR A 226 5.54 9.82 18.81
N GLU A 227 6.59 10.14 18.05
CA GLU A 227 6.64 11.34 17.22
C GLU A 227 5.55 11.35 16.13
N GLN A 228 5.29 10.20 15.51
CA GLN A 228 4.24 10.05 14.49
C GLN A 228 2.86 10.18 15.12
N ARG A 229 2.63 9.62 16.31
CA ARG A 229 1.37 9.79 17.07
C ARG A 229 1.12 11.26 17.44
N VAL A 230 2.16 11.96 17.93
CA VAL A 230 2.10 13.40 18.20
C VAL A 230 1.71 14.17 16.95
N HIS A 231 2.33 13.88 15.81
CA HIS A 231 2.02 14.58 14.57
C HIS A 231 0.57 14.36 14.14
N VAL A 232 0.06 13.11 14.19
CA VAL A 232 -1.33 12.79 13.86
C VAL A 232 -2.31 13.54 14.77
N LEU A 233 -2.10 13.48 16.08
CA LEU A 233 -2.95 14.16 17.06
C LEU A 233 -2.90 15.69 16.92
N ARG A 234 -1.69 16.24 16.75
CA ARG A 234 -1.50 17.68 16.53
C ARG A 234 -2.26 18.16 15.29
N THR A 235 -2.20 17.40 14.20
CA THR A 235 -2.90 17.74 12.96
C THR A 235 -4.42 17.68 13.13
N ALA A 236 -4.92 16.67 13.84
CA ALA A 236 -6.34 16.51 14.10
C ALA A 236 -6.93 17.56 15.05
N LEU A 237 -6.13 18.06 16.00
CA LEU A 237 -6.56 18.99 17.05
C LEU A 237 -6.14 20.46 16.76
N VAL A 238 -5.68 20.76 15.53
CA VAL A 238 -5.39 22.14 15.12
C VAL A 238 -6.63 23.01 15.32
N GLY A 239 -6.45 24.16 15.98
CA GLY A 239 -7.54 25.11 16.25
C GLY A 239 -8.21 24.92 17.61
N THR A 240 -7.83 23.89 18.37
CA THR A 240 -8.21 23.75 19.79
C THR A 240 -7.22 24.49 20.70
N GLU A 241 -7.59 24.68 21.97
CA GLU A 241 -6.71 25.26 23.01
C GLU A 241 -5.79 24.22 23.67
N ILE A 242 -5.74 22.99 23.15
CA ILE A 242 -4.95 21.89 23.72
C ILE A 242 -3.47 22.14 23.47
N SER A 243 -2.67 22.15 24.55
CA SER A 243 -1.23 22.38 24.47
C SER A 243 -0.48 21.21 23.84
N LEU A 244 0.69 21.51 23.28
CA LEU A 244 1.59 20.47 22.77
C LEU A 244 2.02 19.49 23.87
N SER A 245 2.08 19.93 25.14
CA SER A 245 2.40 19.07 26.28
C SER A 245 1.33 18.00 26.49
N ALA A 246 0.05 18.39 26.46
CA ALA A 246 -1.07 17.45 26.57
C ALA A 246 -1.11 16.47 25.39
N ILE A 247 -0.83 16.94 24.17
CA ILE A 247 -0.74 16.08 22.97
C ILE A 247 0.40 15.07 23.10
N ASN A 248 1.56 15.50 23.60
CA ASN A 248 2.71 14.60 23.83
C ASN A 248 2.37 13.52 24.86
N GLU A 249 1.67 13.89 25.93
CA GLU A 249 1.28 12.92 26.96
C GLU A 249 0.25 11.92 26.44
N ALA A 250 -0.79 12.39 25.74
CA ALA A 250 -1.75 11.50 25.09
C ALA A 250 -1.07 10.56 24.07
N ALA A 251 -0.13 11.08 23.28
CA ALA A 251 0.66 10.25 22.36
C ALA A 251 1.52 9.22 23.11
N ARG A 252 2.05 9.53 24.29
CA ARG A 252 2.78 8.58 25.13
C ARG A 252 1.86 7.45 25.62
N LEU A 253 0.68 7.79 26.16
CA LEU A 253 -0.32 6.84 26.68
C LEU A 253 -0.86 5.90 25.60
N LEU A 254 -1.03 6.39 24.37
CA LEU A 254 -1.46 5.60 23.22
C LEU A 254 -0.34 4.68 22.65
N GLY A 255 0.85 4.72 23.24
CA GLY A 255 1.97 3.84 22.90
C GLY A 255 1.91 2.47 23.57
N PRO A 256 2.92 1.62 23.34
CA PRO A 256 3.18 0.48 24.21
C PRO A 256 3.57 0.95 25.62
N ASP A 257 3.20 0.17 26.63
CA ASP A 257 3.50 0.42 28.03
C ASP A 257 4.06 -0.85 28.71
N GLY A 258 4.25 -0.82 30.03
CA GLY A 258 4.82 -1.94 30.79
C GLY A 258 3.93 -3.20 30.82
N GLU A 259 2.63 -3.08 30.56
CA GLU A 259 1.67 -4.18 30.55
C GLU A 259 1.31 -4.61 29.12
N ARG A 260 1.40 -3.69 28.16
CA ARG A 260 1.01 -3.88 26.75
C ARG A 260 2.17 -3.61 25.81
N ALA A 261 2.64 -4.66 25.14
CA ALA A 261 3.76 -4.59 24.21
C ALA A 261 3.48 -3.83 22.89
N TRP A 262 2.25 -3.36 22.64
CA TRP A 262 1.88 -2.64 21.42
C TRP A 262 1.10 -1.34 21.70
N GLY A 263 1.29 -0.34 20.84
CA GLY A 263 0.51 0.91 20.85
C GLY A 263 -0.63 0.91 19.83
N VAL A 264 -1.27 2.06 19.64
CA VAL A 264 -2.31 2.27 18.61
C VAL A 264 -1.79 2.16 17.17
N THR A 265 -2.67 1.78 16.26
CA THR A 265 -2.44 1.89 14.80
C THR A 265 -2.81 3.29 14.28
N TYR A 266 -2.47 3.61 13.02
CA TYR A 266 -2.95 4.84 12.36
C TYR A 266 -4.49 4.84 12.22
N SER A 267 -5.09 3.67 12.00
CA SER A 267 -6.54 3.49 11.94
C SER A 267 -7.20 3.73 13.28
N ASP A 268 -6.62 3.21 14.36
CA ASP A 268 -7.09 3.46 15.73
C ASP A 268 -7.14 4.96 16.02
N LEU A 269 -6.08 5.70 15.67
CA LEU A 269 -6.05 7.15 15.86
C LEU A 269 -7.12 7.89 15.06
N ARG A 270 -7.22 7.62 13.75
CA ARG A 270 -8.03 8.43 12.83
C ARG A 270 -9.50 8.02 12.75
N GLN A 271 -9.80 6.74 12.95
CA GLN A 271 -11.16 6.21 12.76
C GLN A 271 -11.88 5.90 14.07
N ARG A 272 -11.16 5.81 15.19
CA ARG A 272 -11.74 5.49 16.51
C ARG A 272 -11.43 6.60 17.51
N PHE A 273 -10.18 6.76 17.91
CA PHE A 273 -9.77 7.67 18.98
C PHE A 273 -10.21 9.12 18.76
N VAL A 274 -9.81 9.74 17.65
CA VAL A 274 -10.16 11.14 17.36
C VAL A 274 -11.68 11.32 17.17
N PRO A 275 -12.37 10.50 16.36
CA PRO A 275 -13.83 10.57 16.25
C PRO A 275 -14.56 10.42 17.60
N ASP A 276 -14.19 9.43 18.42
CA ASP A 276 -14.82 9.18 19.72
C ASP A 276 -14.61 10.37 20.66
N LEU A 277 -13.40 10.94 20.68
CA LEU A 277 -13.09 12.16 21.44
C LEU A 277 -14.00 13.34 21.03
N VAL A 278 -14.18 13.56 19.73
CA VAL A 278 -15.04 14.62 19.20
C VAL A 278 -16.52 14.35 19.52
N LEU A 279 -16.98 13.12 19.35
CA LEU A 279 -18.37 12.73 19.59
C LEU A 279 -18.75 12.84 21.07
N ASN A 280 -17.84 12.53 21.99
CA ASN A 280 -18.06 12.69 23.43
C ASN A 280 -18.20 14.16 23.83
N ALA A 281 -17.33 15.03 23.30
CA ALA A 281 -17.38 16.47 23.53
C ALA A 281 -18.67 17.08 22.96
N TYR A 282 -19.03 16.69 21.72
CA TYR A 282 -20.28 17.08 21.07
C TYR A 282 -21.52 16.61 21.85
N GLY A 283 -21.55 15.34 22.28
CA GLY A 283 -22.68 14.76 23.01
C GLY A 283 -22.91 15.39 24.38
N SER A 284 -21.87 16.00 24.96
CA SER A 284 -21.93 16.69 26.25
C SER A 284 -22.03 18.22 26.13
N ASP A 285 -22.09 18.76 24.91
CA ASP A 285 -22.05 20.20 24.61
C ASP A 285 -20.89 20.94 25.31
N THR A 286 -19.69 20.35 25.23
CA THR A 286 -18.47 20.87 25.86
C THR A 286 -17.33 21.04 24.86
N PRO A 287 -16.41 22.00 25.05
CA PRO A 287 -15.22 22.10 24.22
C PRO A 287 -14.28 20.91 24.45
N LEU A 288 -13.44 20.63 23.45
CA LEU A 288 -12.34 19.68 23.61
C LEU A 288 -11.33 20.21 24.62
N THR A 289 -11.14 19.51 25.74
CA THR A 289 -10.22 19.89 26.81
C THR A 289 -9.03 18.95 26.91
N GLU A 290 -7.95 19.41 27.53
CA GLU A 290 -6.78 18.57 27.82
C GLU A 290 -7.14 17.37 28.73
N LEU A 291 -8.06 17.58 29.68
CA LEU A 291 -8.55 16.53 30.57
C LEU A 291 -9.25 15.42 29.77
N ALA A 292 -10.19 15.78 28.90
CA ALA A 292 -10.91 14.81 28.07
C ALA A 292 -9.97 14.03 27.13
N LEU A 293 -8.94 14.70 26.60
CA LEU A 293 -7.91 14.05 25.78
C LEU A 293 -7.11 13.01 26.60
N SER A 294 -6.71 13.36 27.82
CA SER A 294 -5.95 12.47 28.71
C SER A 294 -6.79 11.26 29.13
N GLU A 295 -8.02 11.48 29.59
CA GLU A 295 -8.93 10.41 30.02
C GLU A 295 -9.27 9.46 28.87
N ALA A 296 -9.50 10.00 27.67
CA ALA A 296 -9.70 9.18 26.48
C ALA A 296 -8.44 8.35 26.15
N ALA A 297 -7.24 8.94 26.28
CA ALA A 297 -6.00 8.23 25.97
C ALA A 297 -5.67 7.10 26.95
N GLU A 298 -5.95 7.30 28.25
CA GLU A 298 -5.76 6.29 29.29
C GLU A 298 -6.70 5.09 29.13
N THR A 299 -7.94 5.33 28.68
CA THR A 299 -8.96 4.29 28.56
C THR A 299 -9.01 3.62 27.19
N PHE A 300 -8.29 4.15 26.20
CA PHE A 300 -8.34 3.62 24.84
C PHE A 300 -7.64 2.26 24.73
N VAL A 301 -8.33 1.30 24.12
CA VAL A 301 -7.79 -0.05 23.86
C VAL A 301 -7.36 -0.17 22.39
N PRO A 302 -6.03 -0.24 22.11
CA PRO A 302 -5.49 -0.44 20.77
C PRO A 302 -5.92 -1.75 20.13
N THR A 303 -6.01 -1.74 18.80
CA THR A 303 -6.24 -2.97 18.05
C THR A 303 -5.06 -3.94 18.24
N ARG A 304 -5.33 -5.19 18.60
CA ARG A 304 -4.30 -6.21 18.84
C ARG A 304 -3.54 -6.57 17.56
N PRO A 305 -2.19 -6.75 17.59
CA PRO A 305 -1.44 -7.27 16.45
C PRO A 305 -1.79 -8.74 16.17
N PHE A 306 -1.77 -9.13 14.90
CA PHE A 306 -1.94 -10.53 14.52
C PHE A 306 -0.85 -11.42 15.14
N GLY A 307 -1.25 -12.57 15.72
CA GLY A 307 -0.31 -13.56 16.26
C GLY A 307 0.26 -13.27 17.65
N SER A 308 -0.09 -12.15 18.30
CA SER A 308 0.20 -11.96 19.72
C SER A 308 -0.64 -12.96 20.53
N ILE A 309 -0.06 -13.74 21.43
CA ILE A 309 -0.76 -14.57 22.43
C ILE A 309 -0.90 -13.69 23.69
N ASP A 310 -2.04 -13.74 24.38
CA ASP A 310 -2.19 -13.02 25.65
C ASP A 310 -1.20 -13.67 26.62
N GLY A 311 -0.27 -12.87 27.15
CA GLY A 311 0.62 -13.29 28.23
C GLY A 311 -0.16 -13.51 29.52
#